data_AF-A0A2V4CU44-F1
#
_entry.id   AF-A0A2V4CU44-F1
#
_cell.length_a   1.000
_cell.length_b   1.000
_cell.length_c   1.000
_cell.angle_alpha   90.00
_cell.angle_beta   90.00
_cell.angle_gamma   90.00
#
_symmetry.space_group_name_H-M   'P 1'
#
loop_
_entity.id
_entity.type
_entity.pdbx_description
1 polymer ?
#
loop_
_entity_poly.entity_id
_entity_poly.type
_entity_poly.pdbx_seq_one_letter_code
_entity_poly.pdbx_strand_id
1 'polypeptide(L)'
;MVSSIDITKMTVRGRVVVDLEVRMQDPDDHDFQPRAHLDGSTLCITNEGYADEQASEELDDELLEACERDRYVELRVKFSVEGMHGVLTHPHPIVMDGKAKKLAEPRWKTIVPLQ
;
A
#
# COMPACT_ATOMS: atom_id res chain seq x y z
N MET A 1 -5.44 -13.67 1.27
CA MET A 1 -5.89 -12.69 2.25
C MET A 1 -4.80 -11.67 2.55
N VAL A 2 -5.21 -10.41 2.70
CA VAL A 2 -4.33 -9.33 3.13
C VAL A 2 -4.07 -9.50 4.63
N SER A 3 -2.82 -9.38 5.04
CA SER A 3 -2.44 -9.39 6.46
C SER A 3 -2.47 -8.00 7.08
N SER A 4 -2.01 -6.98 6.35
CA SER A 4 -2.03 -5.60 6.80
C SER A 4 -2.01 -4.64 5.62
N ILE A 5 -2.56 -3.44 5.87
CA ILE A 5 -2.47 -2.29 4.99
C ILE A 5 -1.83 -1.19 5.82
N ASP A 6 -0.78 -0.57 5.32
CA ASP A 6 -0.07 0.51 5.99
C ASP A 6 0.05 1.71 5.03
N ILE A 7 -0.40 2.88 5.48
CA ILE A 7 -0.16 4.12 4.74
C ILE A 7 1.24 4.62 5.10
N THR A 8 2.08 4.76 4.08
CA THR A 8 3.48 5.14 4.25
C THR A 8 3.73 6.61 3.93
N LYS A 9 2.91 7.19 3.04
CA LYS A 9 3.04 8.57 2.61
C LYS A 9 1.78 9.07 1.92
N MET A 10 1.45 10.34 2.13
CA MET A 10 0.49 11.09 1.33
C MET A 10 1.13 12.33 0.70
N THR A 11 0.76 12.63 -0.54
CA THR A 11 1.22 13.85 -1.25
C THR A 11 0.19 14.34 -2.25
N VAL A 12 0.16 15.65 -2.51
CA VAL A 12 -0.60 16.22 -3.64
C VAL A 12 0.28 16.27 -4.89
N ARG A 13 -0.18 15.66 -5.99
CA ARG A 13 0.42 15.75 -7.33
C ARG A 13 -0.65 15.88 -8.39
N GLY A 14 -1.33 17.01 -8.41
CA GLY A 14 -2.56 17.20 -9.18
C GLY A 14 -3.76 16.66 -8.41
N ARG A 15 -3.69 15.40 -7.98
CA ARG A 15 -4.61 14.74 -7.03
C ARG A 15 -3.86 14.22 -5.81
N VAL A 16 -4.59 13.81 -4.78
CA VAL A 16 -3.99 13.12 -3.63
C VAL A 16 -3.48 11.75 -4.05
N VAL A 17 -2.19 11.51 -3.77
CA VAL A 17 -1.47 10.27 -4.01
C VAL A 17 -1.13 9.66 -2.66
N VAL A 18 -1.53 8.41 -2.45
CA VAL A 18 -1.32 7.64 -1.23
C VAL A 18 -0.41 6.46 -1.54
N ASP A 19 0.75 6.40 -0.91
CA ASP A 19 1.67 5.27 -0.98
C ASP A 19 1.29 4.25 0.10
N LEU A 20 0.89 3.06 -0.33
CA LEU A 20 0.46 1.96 0.53
C LEU A 20 1.51 0.84 0.53
N GLU A 21 1.78 0.28 1.71
CA GLU A 21 2.41 -1.03 1.85
C GLU A 21 1.34 -2.04 2.24
N VAL A 22 1.19 -3.10 1.42
CA VAL A 22 0.19 -4.13 1.63
C VAL A 22 0.91 -5.45 1.85
N ARG A 23 0.72 -6.04 3.01
CA ARG A 23 1.26 -7.36 3.35
C ARG A 23 0.24 -8.42 2.97
N MET A 24 0.63 -9.39 2.15
CA MET A 24 -0.17 -10.57 1.83
C MET A 24 0.31 -11.76 2.65
N GLN A 25 -0.62 -12.62 3.04
CA GLN A 25 -0.31 -13.85 3.78
C GLN A 25 0.28 -14.93 2.86
N ASP A 26 -0.28 -15.08 1.65
CA ASP A 26 0.15 -16.08 0.67
C ASP A 26 0.49 -15.43 -0.68
N PRO A 27 1.52 -15.92 -1.41
CA PRO A 27 1.84 -15.44 -2.76
C PRO A 27 0.73 -15.62 -3.80
N ASP A 28 -0.18 -16.59 -3.62
CA ASP A 28 -1.29 -16.85 -4.52
C ASP A 28 -2.54 -16.00 -4.19
N ASP A 29 -2.43 -15.11 -3.19
CA ASP A 29 -3.47 -14.15 -2.85
C ASP A 29 -3.46 -12.99 -3.85
N HIS A 30 -4.49 -12.92 -4.69
CA HIS A 30 -4.61 -11.92 -5.75
C HIS A 30 -5.85 -11.02 -5.61
N ASP A 31 -6.54 -11.10 -4.47
CA ASP A 31 -7.88 -10.56 -4.25
C ASP A 31 -7.91 -9.13 -3.65
N PHE A 32 -6.78 -8.43 -3.61
CA PHE A 32 -6.71 -7.09 -3.05
C PHE A 32 -7.53 -6.08 -3.88
N GLN A 33 -8.62 -5.59 -3.29
CA GLN A 33 -9.59 -4.67 -3.89
C GLN A 33 -9.75 -3.44 -3.00
N PRO A 34 -8.86 -2.43 -3.14
CA PRO A 34 -8.86 -1.28 -2.25
C PRO A 34 -10.08 -0.38 -2.46
N ARG A 35 -10.63 0.10 -1.35
CA ARG A 35 -11.66 1.15 -1.27
C ARG A 35 -11.12 2.31 -0.43
N ALA A 36 -11.54 3.54 -0.77
CA ALA A 36 -11.13 4.74 -0.06
C ALA A 36 -12.37 5.50 0.43
N HIS A 37 -12.35 5.86 1.70
CA HIS A 37 -13.43 6.55 2.39
C HIS A 37 -12.86 7.80 3.06
N LEU A 38 -13.60 8.90 2.99
CA LEU A 38 -13.25 10.13 3.70
C LEU A 38 -14.26 10.39 4.81
N ASP A 39 -13.84 10.24 6.07
CA ASP A 39 -14.65 10.53 7.24
C ASP A 39 -14.14 11.82 7.92
N GLY A 40 -14.80 12.94 7.61
CA GLY A 40 -14.33 14.27 8.02
C GLY A 40 -12.94 14.56 7.46
N SER A 41 -11.94 14.66 8.34
CA SER A 41 -10.54 14.87 7.98
C SER A 41 -9.71 13.59 7.91
N THR A 42 -10.30 12.41 8.13
CA THR A 42 -9.56 11.14 8.14
C THR A 42 -9.79 10.36 6.85
N LEU A 43 -8.70 9.97 6.19
CA LEU A 43 -8.75 9.06 5.04
C LEU A 43 -8.60 7.63 5.52
N CYS A 44 -9.57 6.78 5.16
CA CYS A 44 -9.58 5.36 5.46
C CYS A 44 -9.46 4.54 4.17
N ILE A 45 -8.52 3.61 4.13
CA ILE A 45 -8.34 2.63 3.07
C ILE A 45 -8.74 1.26 3.61
N THR A 46 -9.65 0.59 2.92
CA THR A 46 -10.15 -0.75 3.28
C THR A 46 -10.00 -1.71 2.11
N ASN A 47 -10.08 -3.00 2.38
CA ASN A 47 -10.17 -4.04 1.35
C ASN A 47 -11.61 -4.56 1.23
N GLU A 48 -12.11 -4.72 0.01
CA GLU A 48 -13.49 -5.18 -0.21
C GLU A 48 -13.73 -6.58 0.38
N GLY A 49 -14.79 -6.70 1.18
CA GLY A 49 -15.13 -7.96 1.86
C GLY A 49 -14.41 -8.16 3.20
N TYR A 50 -13.46 -7.30 3.55
CA TYR A 50 -12.62 -7.42 4.75
C TYR A 50 -12.55 -6.09 5.50
N ALA A 51 -13.61 -5.80 6.28
CA ALA A 51 -13.71 -4.57 7.05
C ALA A 51 -12.67 -4.44 8.18
N ASP A 52 -12.11 -5.57 8.64
CA ASP A 52 -11.10 -5.59 9.69
C ASP A 52 -9.70 -5.19 9.17
N GLU A 53 -9.48 -5.24 7.85
CA GLU A 53 -8.22 -4.87 7.17
C GLU A 53 -8.29 -3.42 6.68
N GLN A 54 -7.91 -2.49 7.56
CA GLN A 54 -7.98 -1.05 7.25
C GLN A 54 -6.74 -0.29 7.68
N ALA A 55 -6.43 0.75 6.92
CA ALA A 55 -5.45 1.76 7.28
C ALA A 55 -6.12 3.13 7.29
N SER A 56 -5.86 3.93 8.31
CA SER A 56 -6.43 5.26 8.44
C SER A 56 -5.36 6.28 8.84
N GLU A 57 -5.41 7.47 8.26
CA GLU A 57 -4.50 8.56 8.60
C GLU A 57 -5.24 9.90 8.49
N GLU A 58 -4.90 10.82 9.40
CA GLU A 58 -5.48 12.17 9.42
C GLU A 58 -4.85 13.02 8.31
N LEU A 59 -5.70 13.72 7.55
CA LEU A 59 -5.28 14.60 6.49
C LEU A 59 -4.95 15.99 7.04
N ASP A 60 -3.91 16.60 6.49
CA ASP A 60 -3.71 18.05 6.63
C ASP A 60 -4.71 18.83 5.75
N ASP A 61 -4.79 20.15 5.98
CA ASP A 61 -5.75 21.02 5.29
C ASP A 61 -5.56 21.00 3.75
N GLU A 62 -4.32 20.89 3.26
CA GLU A 62 -4.03 20.87 1.82
C GLU A 62 -4.51 19.56 1.17
N LEU A 63 -4.23 18.42 1.82
CA LEU A 63 -4.68 17.11 1.38
C LEU A 63 -6.20 17.00 1.47
N LEU A 64 -6.81 17.53 2.53
CA LEU A 64 -8.26 17.51 2.71
C LEU A 64 -8.97 18.31 1.61
N GLU A 65 -8.53 19.54 1.33
CA GLU A 65 -9.08 20.37 0.26
C GLU A 65 -8.96 19.67 -1.11
N ALA A 66 -7.81 19.05 -1.38
CA ALA A 66 -7.60 18.30 -2.62
C ALA A 66 -8.51 17.06 -2.72
N CYS A 67 -8.71 16.33 -1.62
CA CYS A 67 -9.62 15.19 -1.55
C CYS A 67 -11.08 15.60 -1.81
N GLU A 68 -11.54 16.67 -1.17
CA GLU A 68 -12.91 17.19 -1.34
C GLU A 68 -13.15 17.69 -2.77
N ARG A 69 -12.16 18.36 -3.36
CA ARG A 69 -12.24 18.88 -4.74
C ARG A 69 -12.27 17.78 -5.79
N ASP A 70 -11.35 16.82 -5.70
CA ASP A 70 -11.14 15.83 -6.77
C ASP A 70 -12.06 14.62 -6.61
N ARG A 71 -12.45 14.25 -5.38
CA ARG A 71 -13.25 13.05 -5.05
C ARG A 71 -12.65 11.72 -5.57
N TYR A 72 -11.37 11.71 -5.91
CA TYR A 72 -10.60 10.52 -6.32
C TYR A 72 -9.20 10.59 -5.71
N VAL A 73 -8.64 9.43 -5.36
CA VAL A 73 -7.25 9.29 -4.91
C VAL A 73 -6.47 8.31 -5.77
N GLU A 74 -5.20 8.60 -6.00
CA GLU A 74 -4.26 7.65 -6.62
C GLU A 74 -3.62 6.80 -5.53
N LEU A 75 -3.81 5.50 -5.58
CA LEU A 75 -3.16 4.55 -4.69
C LEU A 75 -1.93 3.97 -5.38
N ARG A 76 -0.79 4.02 -4.70
CA ARG A 76 0.46 3.38 -5.12
C ARG A 76 0.77 2.26 -4.14
N VAL A 77 0.42 1.06 -4.54
CA VAL A 77 0.53 -0.12 -3.72
C VAL A 77 1.89 -0.77 -3.94
N LYS A 78 2.61 -0.99 -2.85
CA LYS A 78 3.76 -1.87 -2.77
C LYS A 78 3.31 -3.13 -2.05
N PHE A 79 3.38 -4.28 -2.71
CA PHE A 79 3.08 -5.54 -2.07
C PHE A 79 4.33 -6.13 -1.43
N SER A 80 4.17 -6.64 -0.22
CA SER A 80 5.12 -7.54 0.44
C SER A 80 4.37 -8.81 0.79
N VAL A 81 5.01 -9.96 0.62
CA VAL A 81 4.41 -11.26 0.89
C VAL A 81 5.33 -12.00 1.83
N GLU A 82 4.78 -12.48 2.93
CA GLU A 82 5.53 -13.32 3.86
C GLU A 82 5.87 -14.66 3.18
N GLY A 83 7.10 -15.14 3.34
CA GLY A 83 7.49 -16.45 2.79
C GLY A 83 7.74 -16.54 1.28
N MET A 84 7.39 -15.51 0.47
CA MET A 84 7.78 -15.49 -0.97
C MET A 84 9.31 -15.52 -1.14
N HIS A 85 10.04 -15.03 -0.14
CA HIS A 85 11.48 -15.12 -0.04
C HIS A 85 11.82 -16.17 1.01
N GLY A 86 12.34 -17.33 0.58
CA GLY A 86 12.85 -18.33 1.50
C GLY A 86 13.92 -17.74 2.41
N VAL A 87 13.89 -18.07 3.70
CA VAL A 87 14.95 -17.69 4.64
C VAL A 87 16.11 -18.66 4.43
N LEU A 88 17.31 -18.13 4.12
CA LEU A 88 18.53 -18.93 4.03
C LEU A 88 18.89 -19.46 5.43
N THR A 89 18.55 -20.72 5.71
CA THR A 89 18.85 -21.40 6.98
C THR A 89 20.34 -21.73 7.12
N HIS A 90 21.02 -22.00 6.01
CA HIS A 90 22.45 -22.30 5.95
C HIS A 90 23.14 -21.34 4.98
N PRO A 91 23.43 -20.09 5.42
CA PRO A 91 24.18 -19.16 4.60
C PRO A 91 25.61 -19.68 4.44
N HIS A 92 25.98 -20.04 3.21
CA HIS A 92 27.38 -20.14 2.80
C HIS A 92 27.76 -18.81 2.12
N PRO A 93 28.25 -17.81 2.87
CA PRO A 93 28.50 -16.50 2.33
C PRO A 93 29.64 -16.58 1.30
N ILE A 94 29.29 -16.46 0.03
CA ILE A 94 30.26 -16.04 -0.99
C ILE A 94 30.35 -14.53 -0.85
N VAL A 95 31.34 -14.06 -0.10
CA VAL A 95 31.60 -12.62 0.07
C VAL A 95 32.14 -12.08 -1.25
N MET A 96 31.23 -11.71 -2.15
CA MET A 96 31.56 -10.91 -3.33
C MET A 96 31.45 -9.44 -2.96
N ASP A 97 32.53 -8.68 -3.19
CA ASP A 97 32.62 -7.24 -2.95
C ASP A 97 31.89 -6.45 -4.06
N GLY A 98 30.60 -6.74 -4.25
CA GLY A 98 29.77 -6.21 -5.33
C GLY A 98 28.39 -5.79 -4.85
N LYS A 99 27.71 -4.93 -5.62
CA LYS A 99 26.34 -4.51 -5.31
C LYS A 99 25.38 -5.69 -5.50
N ALA A 100 24.80 -6.17 -4.41
CA ALA A 100 23.70 -7.14 -4.49
C ALA A 100 22.53 -6.52 -5.27
N LYS A 101 21.96 -7.29 -6.20
CA LYS A 101 20.78 -6.85 -6.95
C LYS A 101 19.56 -6.97 -6.04
N LYS A 102 18.90 -5.85 -5.74
CA LYS A 102 17.62 -5.86 -5.02
C LYS A 102 16.60 -6.62 -5.87
N LEU A 103 15.87 -7.55 -5.25
CA LEU A 103 14.78 -8.27 -5.91
C LEU A 103 13.67 -7.31 -6.32
N ALA A 104 12.98 -7.64 -7.40
CA ALA A 104 11.86 -6.84 -7.88
C ALA A 104 10.72 -6.91 -6.87
N GLU A 105 10.27 -5.75 -6.40
CA GLU A 105 9.10 -5.64 -5.53
C GLU A 105 7.87 -5.42 -6.43
N PRO A 106 6.80 -6.23 -6.31
CA PRO A 106 5.56 -6.01 -7.03
C PRO A 106 4.95 -4.66 -6.62
N ARG A 107 4.70 -3.80 -7.62
CA ARG A 107 4.10 -2.48 -7.43
C ARG A 107 2.94 -2.30 -8.37
N TRP A 108 1.88 -1.72 -7.85
CA TRP A 108 0.66 -1.44 -8.60
C TRP A 108 0.23 0.01 -8.35
N LYS A 109 -0.39 0.62 -9.36
CA LYS A 109 -1.02 1.94 -9.27
C LYS A 109 -2.45 1.83 -9.72
N THR A 110 -3.35 2.42 -8.96
CA THR A 110 -4.77 2.50 -9.29
C THR A 110 -5.35 3.84 -8.85
N ILE A 111 -6.50 4.20 -9.42
CA ILE A 111 -7.27 5.38 -9.03
C ILE A 111 -8.61 4.87 -8.51
N VAL A 112 -8.97 5.28 -7.30
CA VAL A 112 -10.24 4.89 -6.68
C VAL A 112 -11.05 6.13 -6.33
N PRO A 113 -12.38 6.08 -6.45
CA PRO A 113 -13.24 7.17 -5.97
C PRO A 113 -13.21 7.22 -4.44
N LEU A 114 -13.33 8.44 -3.90
CA LEU A 114 -13.62 8.66 -2.49
C LEU A 114 -15.11 8.51 -2.26
N GLN A 115 -15.47 7.57 -1.39
CA GLN A 115 -16.83 7.39 -0.90
C GLN A 115 -17.05 8.26 0.34
#